data_AF-A0A381WDI9-F1
#
_entry.id   AF-A0A381WDI9-F1
#
_cell.length_a   1.000
_cell.length_b   1.000
_cell.length_c   1.000
_cell.angle_alpha   90.00
_cell.angle_beta   90.00
_cell.angle_gamma   90.00
#
_symmetry.space_group_name_H-M   'P 1'
#
loop_
_entity.id
_entity.type
_entity.pdbx_description
1 polymer ?
#
loop_
_entity_poly.entity_id
_entity_poly.type
_entity_poly.pdbx_seq_one_letter_code
_entity_poly.pdbx_strand_id
1 'polypeptide(L)'
;MSEVQCNGTEEKLVYECKIYLTDMKTKEKLSGAKFMVSADMPSMPGAHNVKPVMAHSMGMGMYHVRLNLEMYGEWVLKMDFTKPRRDRIVKKMIFGGQGHEMSHDQNGKHEHKKEVLEMSHDHAKEHKNKKGGMPMKHDNSTND
;
A
#
# COMPACT_ATOMS: atom_id res chain seq x y z
N MET A 1 -18.49 6.73 7.90
CA MET A 1 -17.59 7.10 6.78
C MET A 1 -16.84 8.36 7.18
N SER A 2 -15.59 8.49 6.73
CA SER A 2 -14.78 9.69 6.94
C SER A 2 -14.21 10.18 5.62
N GLU A 3 -14.26 11.49 5.42
CA GLU A 3 -13.47 12.21 4.42
C GLU A 3 -12.42 13.04 5.17
N VAL A 4 -11.18 13.06 4.67
CA VAL A 4 -10.06 13.72 5.33
C VAL A 4 -9.43 14.67 4.33
N GLN A 5 -9.23 15.92 4.74
CA GLN A 5 -8.59 16.95 3.95
C GLN A 5 -7.48 17.59 4.76
N CYS A 6 -6.22 17.34 4.39
CA CYS A 6 -5.05 17.92 5.03
C CYS A 6 -4.36 18.93 4.11
N ASN A 7 -4.12 20.13 4.63
CA ASN A 7 -3.38 21.20 3.96
C ASN A 7 -2.05 21.43 4.67
N GLY A 8 -0.99 21.68 3.90
CA GLY A 8 0.29 22.08 4.46
C GLY A 8 0.19 23.44 5.17
N THR A 9 1.04 23.65 6.17
CA THR A 9 1.20 24.95 6.83
C THR A 9 2.50 25.63 6.40
N GLU A 10 2.78 26.82 6.94
CA GLU A 10 4.09 27.47 6.77
C GLU A 10 5.23 26.65 7.41
N GLU A 11 4.92 25.81 8.41
CA GLU A 11 5.85 24.88 9.02
C GLU A 11 5.98 23.61 8.17
N LYS A 12 7.22 23.26 7.81
CA LYS A 12 7.52 22.07 7.02
C LYS A 12 7.02 20.81 7.74
N LEU A 13 6.34 19.93 7.00
CA LEU A 13 5.78 18.65 7.48
C LEU A 13 4.68 18.80 8.55
N VAL A 14 4.18 20.02 8.76
CA VAL A 14 3.04 20.27 9.62
C VAL A 14 1.81 20.53 8.77
N TYR A 15 0.73 19.83 9.10
CA TYR A 15 -0.51 19.82 8.34
C TYR A 15 -1.70 20.11 9.24
N GLU A 16 -2.60 20.97 8.76
CA GLU A 16 -3.92 21.15 9.35
C GLU A 16 -4.93 20.29 8.60
N CYS A 17 -5.48 19.29 9.30
CA CYS A 17 -6.40 18.32 8.75
C CYS A 17 -7.83 18.55 9.23
N LYS A 18 -8.76 18.61 8.28
CA LYS A 18 -10.20 18.60 8.49
C LYS A 18 -10.74 17.22 8.21
N ILE A 19 -11.46 16.65 9.18
CA ILE A 19 -12.06 15.32 9.10
C ILE A 19 -13.57 15.49 9.16
N TYR A 20 -14.26 15.02 8.14
CA TYR A 20 -15.72 15.06 8.04
C TYR A 20 -16.27 13.67 8.30
N LEU A 21 -17.14 13.56 9.31
CA LEU A 21 -17.75 12.29 9.68
C LEU A 21 -19.21 12.25 9.27
N THR A 22 -19.59 11.14 8.65
CA THR A 22 -20.97 10.83 8.27
C THR A 22 -21.32 9.44 8.80
N ASP A 23 -22.45 9.33 9.50
CA ASP A 23 -22.99 8.04 9.91
C ASP A 23 -23.43 7.26 8.67
N MET A 24 -22.98 6.01 8.55
CA MET A 24 -23.24 5.23 7.33
C MET A 24 -24.68 4.74 7.21
N LYS A 25 -25.37 4.58 8.35
CA LYS A 25 -26.75 4.11 8.42
C LYS A 25 -27.72 5.28 8.18
N THR A 26 -27.56 6.37 8.93
CA THR A 26 -28.49 7.50 8.86
C THR A 26 -28.14 8.51 7.77
N LYS A 27 -26.90 8.48 7.25
CA LYS A 27 -26.32 9.48 6.32
C LYS A 27 -26.18 10.89 6.91
N GLU A 28 -26.41 11.05 8.21
CA GLU A 28 -26.28 12.33 8.90
C GLU A 28 -24.83 12.62 9.29
N LYS A 29 -24.52 13.91 9.47
CA LYS A 29 -23.22 14.35 9.97
C LYS A 29 -23.03 13.90 11.42
N LEU A 30 -21.97 13.16 11.68
CA LEU A 30 -21.71 12.59 13.00
C LEU A 30 -21.03 13.61 13.92
N SER A 31 -21.84 14.26 14.76
CA SER A 31 -21.38 15.23 15.76
C SER A 31 -21.10 14.55 17.11
N GLY A 32 -20.26 15.18 17.95
CA GLY A 32 -19.96 14.71 19.30
C GLY A 32 -19.07 13.45 19.38
N ALA A 33 -18.48 13.03 18.25
CA ALA A 33 -17.51 11.93 18.24
C ALA A 33 -16.26 12.33 19.02
N LYS A 34 -15.65 11.34 19.68
CA LYS A 34 -14.36 11.50 20.37
C LYS A 34 -13.40 10.47 19.82
N PHE A 35 -12.31 10.93 19.25
CA PHE A 35 -11.32 10.06 18.66
C PHE A 35 -9.92 10.67 18.68
N MET A 36 -8.92 9.81 18.61
CA MET A 36 -7.53 10.20 18.41
C MET A 36 -7.11 9.86 16.98
N VAL A 37 -6.16 10.62 16.46
CA VAL A 37 -5.57 10.41 15.13
C VAL A 37 -4.09 10.09 15.33
N SER A 38 -3.65 8.94 14.83
CA SER A 38 -2.24 8.60 14.70
C SER A 38 -1.92 8.34 13.23
N ALA A 39 -0.64 8.31 12.89
CA ALA A 39 -0.20 7.96 11.55
C ALA A 39 1.07 7.13 11.61
N ASP A 40 1.19 6.17 10.69
CA ASP A 40 2.39 5.34 10.56
C ASP A 40 2.80 5.26 9.09
N MET A 41 4.10 5.29 8.83
CA MET A 41 4.62 5.11 7.47
C MET A 41 4.71 3.60 7.15
N PRO A 42 3.99 3.10 6.14
CA PRO A 42 3.85 1.66 5.91
C PRO A 42 5.14 0.99 5.41
N SER A 43 6.04 1.74 4.75
CA SER A 43 7.32 1.21 4.25
C SER A 43 8.32 0.92 5.36
N MET A 44 8.22 1.59 6.51
CA MET A 44 9.05 1.39 7.69
C MET A 44 8.20 1.34 8.97
N PRO A 45 7.46 0.25 9.19
CA PRO A 45 6.54 0.14 10.33
C PRO A 45 7.25 0.33 11.67
N GLY A 46 6.71 1.22 12.50
CA GLY A 46 7.20 1.47 13.86
C GLY A 46 8.45 2.36 13.96
N ALA A 47 9.09 2.71 12.85
CA ALA A 47 10.22 3.64 12.84
C ALA A 47 9.77 5.11 12.74
N HIS A 48 8.74 5.36 11.91
CA HIS A 48 8.18 6.69 11.70
C HIS A 48 6.69 6.66 12.03
N ASN A 49 6.35 7.23 13.19
CA ASN A 49 4.99 7.28 13.67
C ASN A 49 4.64 8.62 14.33
N VAL A 50 3.40 9.04 14.13
CA VAL A 50 2.82 10.18 14.81
C VAL A 50 2.12 9.66 16.07
N LYS A 51 2.52 10.16 17.24
CA LYS A 51 1.82 9.89 18.50
C LYS A 51 0.34 10.28 18.37
N PRO A 52 -0.60 9.52 18.96
CA PRO A 52 -2.01 9.84 18.88
C PRO A 52 -2.31 11.28 19.34
N VAL A 53 -2.92 12.08 18.46
CA VAL A 53 -3.36 13.46 18.72
C VAL A 53 -4.88 13.47 18.84
N MET A 54 -5.42 14.20 19.81
CA MET A 54 -6.87 14.32 19.96
C MET A 54 -7.47 15.18 18.84
N ALA A 55 -8.55 14.69 18.21
CA ALA A 55 -9.30 15.49 17.25
C ALA A 55 -10.26 16.45 17.98
N HIS A 56 -10.28 17.71 17.55
CA HIS A 56 -11.12 18.76 18.13
C HIS A 56 -12.35 19.00 17.27
N SER A 57 -13.54 19.03 17.86
CA SER A 57 -14.77 19.28 17.10
C SER A 57 -14.85 20.75 16.66
N MET A 58 -15.18 20.94 15.39
CA MET A 58 -15.49 22.25 14.79
C MET A 58 -17.00 22.42 14.59
N GLY A 59 -17.83 21.50 15.10
CA GLY A 59 -19.27 21.44 14.87
C GLY A 59 -19.66 20.77 13.55
N MET A 60 -20.95 20.48 13.38
CA MET A 60 -21.54 19.92 12.14
C MET A 60 -20.84 18.67 11.59
N GLY A 61 -20.34 17.80 12.47
CA GLY A 61 -19.58 16.59 12.12
C GLY A 61 -18.20 16.85 11.48
N MET A 62 -17.68 18.07 11.59
CA MET A 62 -16.31 18.42 11.22
C MET A 62 -15.40 18.41 12.45
N TYR A 63 -14.19 17.91 12.26
CA TYR A 63 -13.16 17.84 13.29
C TYR A 63 -11.83 18.31 12.73
N HIS A 64 -11.04 18.93 13.59
CA HIS A 64 -9.73 19.48 13.27
C HIS A 64 -8.64 18.72 14.02
N VAL A 65 -7.53 18.45 13.34
CA VAL A 65 -6.31 17.91 13.94
C VAL A 65 -5.10 18.49 13.24
N ARG A 66 -4.09 18.87 14.04
CA ARG A 66 -2.78 19.27 13.56
C ARG A 66 -1.85 18.06 13.60
N LEU A 67 -1.29 17.67 12.47
CA LEU A 67 -0.34 16.56 12.37
C LEU A 67 1.06 17.09 12.07
N ASN A 68 2.04 16.57 12.79
CA ASN A 68 3.46 16.80 12.52
C ASN A 68 4.05 15.47 12.04
N LEU A 69 4.48 15.44 10.77
CA LEU A 69 5.09 14.26 10.15
C LEU A 69 6.61 14.37 10.14
N GLU A 70 7.28 13.24 10.00
CA GLU A 70 8.75 13.20 9.96
C GLU A 70 9.30 13.29 8.53
N MET A 71 8.46 12.97 7.53
CA MET A 71 8.82 13.03 6.12
C MET A 71 7.59 13.02 5.20
N TYR A 72 7.80 13.46 3.95
CA TYR A 72 6.82 13.36 2.87
C TYR A 72 6.69 11.91 2.40
N GLY A 73 5.54 11.57 1.80
CA GLY A 73 5.30 10.25 1.23
C GLY A 73 3.98 9.63 1.68
N GLU A 74 3.86 8.31 1.52
CA GLU A 74 2.69 7.55 1.93
C GLU A 74 2.64 7.38 3.45
N TRP A 75 1.48 7.67 4.03
CA TRP A 75 1.18 7.49 5.44
C TRP A 75 -0.17 6.80 5.61
N VAL A 76 -0.28 5.99 6.66
CA VAL A 76 -1.52 5.34 7.09
C VAL A 76 -2.05 6.09 8.30
N LEU A 77 -3.08 6.90 8.10
CA LEU A 77 -3.83 7.57 9.17
C LEU A 77 -4.79 6.59 9.83
N LYS A 78 -4.77 6.53 11.16
CA LYS A 78 -5.65 5.73 12.00
C LYS A 78 -6.46 6.67 12.90
N MET A 79 -7.78 6.59 12.79
CA MET A 79 -8.72 7.34 13.60
C MET A 79 -9.40 6.38 14.58
N ASP A 80 -9.07 6.51 15.87
CA ASP A 80 -9.51 5.63 16.95
C ASP A 80 -10.63 6.25 17.76
N PHE A 81 -11.85 5.79 17.51
CA PHE A 81 -13.07 6.30 18.13
C PHE A 81 -13.33 5.67 19.49
N THR A 82 -13.74 6.51 20.43
CA THR A 82 -14.23 6.13 21.76
C THR A 82 -15.70 6.49 21.95
N LYS A 83 -16.20 7.50 21.21
CA LYS A 83 -17.61 7.89 21.14
C LYS A 83 -18.03 8.13 19.68
N PRO A 84 -19.30 7.88 19.33
CA PRO A 84 -20.38 7.34 20.18
C PRO A 84 -20.24 5.84 20.50
N ARG A 85 -19.40 5.13 19.73
CA ARG A 85 -19.01 3.74 19.98
C ARG A 85 -17.52 3.58 19.68
N ARG A 86 -16.92 2.49 20.16
CA ARG A 86 -15.56 2.13 19.76
C ARG A 86 -15.54 1.71 18.30
N ASP A 87 -14.64 2.30 17.55
CA ASP A 87 -14.42 2.00 16.13
C ASP A 87 -13.01 2.45 15.71
N ARG A 88 -12.52 1.93 14.58
CA ARG A 88 -11.26 2.36 13.97
C ARG A 88 -11.46 2.56 12.48
N ILE A 89 -11.14 3.77 12.00
CA ILE A 89 -11.09 4.05 10.56
C ILE A 89 -9.64 4.21 10.14
N VAL A 90 -9.26 3.59 9.04
CA VAL A 90 -7.90 3.65 8.48
C VAL A 90 -7.95 4.29 7.09
N LYS A 91 -7.05 5.23 6.83
CA LYS A 91 -6.94 5.93 5.54
C LYS A 91 -5.48 5.99 5.10
N LYS A 92 -5.21 5.56 3.87
CA LYS A 92 -3.93 5.79 3.20
C LYS A 92 -3.95 7.17 2.58
N MET A 93 -2.86 7.91 2.73
CA MET A 93 -2.75 9.30 2.29
C MET A 93 -1.32 9.52 1.80
N ILE A 94 -1.13 10.36 0.78
CA ILE A 94 0.19 10.77 0.32
C ILE A 94 0.39 12.24 0.70
N PHE A 95 1.38 12.54 1.55
CA PHE A 95 1.67 13.90 2.01
C PHE A 95 2.86 14.49 1.24
N GLY A 96 2.65 15.69 0.70
CA GLY A 96 3.66 16.49 0.01
C GLY A 96 3.72 17.92 0.54
N GLY A 97 4.42 18.81 -0.18
CA GLY A 97 4.67 20.18 0.28
C GLY A 97 3.43 21.07 0.38
N GLN A 98 2.37 20.79 -0.37
CA GLN A 98 1.14 21.60 -0.35
C GLN A 98 0.02 21.01 0.51
N GLY A 99 0.16 19.79 1.00
CA GLY A 99 -0.91 19.05 1.68
C GLY A 99 -0.88 17.58 1.32
N HIS A 100 -2.03 16.93 1.44
CA HIS A 100 -2.19 15.56 0.96
C HIS A 100 -2.77 15.51 -0.45
N GLU A 101 -2.36 14.54 -1.24
CA GLU A 101 -3.03 14.15 -2.47
C GLU A 101 -4.07 13.06 -2.15
N MET A 102 -5.29 13.23 -2.67
CA MET A 102 -6.35 12.24 -2.54
C MET A 102 -5.96 11.00 -3.33
N SER A 103 -5.51 9.94 -2.66
CA SER A 103 -5.42 8.63 -3.28
C SER A 103 -6.85 8.16 -3.55
N HIS A 104 -7.26 8.15 -4.82
CA HIS A 104 -8.48 7.45 -5.21
C HIS A 104 -8.35 5.99 -4.77
N ASP A 105 -9.13 5.59 -3.77
CA ASP A 105 -9.33 4.20 -3.37
C ASP A 105 -9.92 3.43 -4.58
N GLN A 106 -9.06 2.93 -5.47
CA GLN A 106 -9.44 1.91 -6.43
C GLN A 106 -9.44 0.57 -5.71
N ASN A 107 -10.63 0.18 -5.27
CA ASN A 107 -10.92 -1.19 -4.86
C ASN A 107 -10.74 -2.12 -6.08
N GLY A 108 -9.60 -2.80 -6.22
CA GLY A 108 -9.44 -3.87 -7.21
C GLY A 108 -8.00 -4.30 -7.51
N LYS A 109 -7.61 -5.47 -6.99
CA LYS A 109 -6.45 -6.31 -7.34
C LYS A 109 -5.08 -5.88 -6.81
N HIS A 110 -4.77 -6.38 -5.61
CA HIS A 110 -3.40 -6.81 -5.33
C HIS A 110 -3.06 -7.99 -6.24
N GLU A 111 -2.32 -7.77 -7.32
CA GLU A 111 -1.52 -8.83 -7.94
C GLU A 111 -0.20 -8.93 -7.17
N HIS A 112 -0.07 -9.97 -6.35
CA HIS A 112 1.24 -10.42 -5.86
C HIS A 112 2.04 -10.94 -7.06
N LYS A 113 2.95 -10.12 -7.60
CA LYS A 113 4.09 -10.67 -8.34
C LYS A 113 4.98 -11.36 -7.32
N LYS A 114 4.82 -12.66 -7.20
CA LYS A 114 5.72 -13.56 -6.49
C LYS A 114 7.04 -13.51 -7.26
N GLU A 115 8.02 -12.74 -6.77
CA GLU A 115 9.41 -12.95 -7.18
C GLU A 115 9.81 -14.34 -6.68
N VAL A 116 9.67 -15.33 -7.57
CA VAL A 116 10.34 -16.61 -7.40
C VAL A 116 11.77 -16.38 -7.88
N LEU A 117 12.67 -16.20 -6.92
CA LEU A 117 14.09 -16.50 -7.10
C LEU A 117 14.18 -17.99 -7.46
N GLU A 118 14.18 -18.27 -8.77
CA GLU A 118 14.46 -19.60 -9.29
C GLU A 118 15.98 -19.75 -9.36
N MET A 119 16.55 -20.42 -8.36
CA MET A 119 17.91 -20.91 -8.37
C MET A 119 18.07 -21.94 -9.49
N SER A 120 18.72 -21.58 -10.59
CA SER A 120 19.07 -22.52 -11.65
C SER A 120 20.23 -23.40 -11.19
N HIS A 121 19.92 -24.64 -10.76
CA HIS A 121 20.87 -25.73 -10.69
C HIS A 121 20.87 -26.52 -12.02
N ASP A 122 22.10 -26.82 -12.45
CA ASP A 122 22.54 -27.91 -13.32
C ASP A 122 22.25 -27.87 -14.83
N HIS A 123 23.32 -27.53 -15.54
CA HIS A 123 23.55 -27.87 -16.95
C HIS A 123 23.71 -29.38 -17.12
N ALA A 124 22.71 -30.03 -17.69
CA ALA A 124 22.89 -31.28 -18.41
C ALA A 124 21.97 -31.32 -19.64
N LYS A 125 22.51 -30.96 -20.81
CA LYS A 125 21.98 -31.41 -22.09
C LYS A 125 23.08 -32.07 -22.90
N GLU A 126 23.15 -33.36 -22.66
CA GLU A 126 23.79 -34.39 -23.46
C GLU A 126 23.28 -34.31 -24.92
N HIS A 127 24.20 -34.13 -25.87
CA HIS A 127 23.93 -34.21 -27.30
C HIS A 127 23.66 -35.66 -27.71
N LYS A 128 22.39 -36.04 -27.92
CA LYS A 128 22.04 -37.30 -28.57
C LYS A 128 22.25 -37.20 -30.08
N ASN A 129 23.44 -37.62 -30.50
CA ASN A 129 23.76 -37.94 -31.88
C ASN A 129 23.00 -39.23 -32.29
N LYS A 130 22.09 -39.13 -33.26
CA LYS A 130 21.44 -40.29 -33.90
C LYS A 130 21.84 -40.32 -35.37
N LYS A 131 22.89 -41.07 -35.69
CA LYS A 131 23.03 -41.83 -36.93
C LYS A 131 23.70 -43.16 -36.61
N GLY A 132 22.86 -44.16 -36.36
CA GLY A 132 23.26 -45.56 -36.46
C GLY A 132 23.28 -45.96 -37.92
N GLY A 133 24.33 -46.67 -38.33
CA GLY A 133 24.48 -47.22 -39.67
C GLY A 133 25.91 -47.69 -39.92
N MET A 134 26.34 -48.75 -39.22
CA MET A 134 27.52 -49.54 -39.58
C MET A 134 27.16 -50.49 -40.75
N PRO A 135 28.18 -51.01 -41.47
CA PRO A 135 28.11 -51.33 -42.89
C PRO A 135 27.58 -52.74 -43.17
N MET A 136 27.00 -52.93 -44.35
CA MET A 136 26.93 -54.25 -44.98
C MET A 136 27.79 -54.21 -46.24
N LYS A 137 28.90 -54.96 -46.19
CA LYS A 137 29.71 -55.32 -47.35
C LYS A 137 28.88 -56.23 -48.25
N HIS A 138 28.88 -55.97 -49.55
CA HIS A 138 28.64 -56.99 -50.56
C HIS A 138 29.87 -57.02 -51.45
N ASP A 139 30.62 -58.11 -51.29
CA ASP A 139 31.61 -58.56 -52.26
C ASP A 139 30.87 -59.12 -53.49
N ASN A 140 31.40 -58.85 -54.68
CA ASN A 140 31.77 -59.85 -55.69
C ASN A 140 32.33 -59.09 -56.91
N SER A 141 33.61 -59.27 -57.27
CA SER A 141 34.11 -60.34 -58.17
C SER A 141 33.57 -60.15 -59.61
N THR A 142 34.33 -60.16 -60.71
CA THR A 142 35.72 -60.57 -61.00
C THR A 142 36.01 -60.19 -62.48
N ASN A 143 37.30 -60.11 -62.86
CA ASN A 143 37.91 -60.33 -64.20
C ASN A 143 37.48 -59.38 -65.35
N ASP A 144 38.34 -58.82 -66.19
CA ASP A 144 39.65 -59.19 -66.77
C ASP A 144 40.64 -58.02 -66.73
#